data_AF-A0A350M8S4-F1
#
_entry.id   AF-A0A350M8S4-F1
#
_cell.length_a   1.000
_cell.length_b   1.000
_cell.length_c   1.000
_cell.angle_alpha   90.00
_cell.angle_beta   90.00
_cell.angle_gamma   90.00
#
_symmetry.space_group_name_H-M   'P 1'
#
loop_
_entity.id
_entity.type
_entity.pdbx_description
1 polymer ?
#
loop_
_entity_poly.entity_id
_entity_poly.type
_entity_poly.pdbx_seq_one_letter_code
_entity_poly.pdbx_strand_id
1 'polypeptide(L)'
;MKFSEFNLNEQLLEAISYMGFETATPIQEQAIPCILDNRDVLACAQTGTGKTGAFVLPILNMLVGKHSSHVDTLIVVPTRELAIQIEQQIEGLAYFIGVSSIAVYGGGDGKDWERQKDALVTGADIIVATPGKLLSHLQLGYVNFKNIKHLVLDEADRMLDMG
;
A
#
# COMPACT_ATOMS: atom_id res chain seq x y z
N MET A 1 -13.11 -9.36 -16.42
CA MET A 1 -11.83 -10.10 -16.40
C MET A 1 -11.66 -10.73 -15.02
N LYS A 2 -11.31 -12.01 -14.94
CA LYS A 2 -11.05 -12.71 -13.67
C LYS A 2 -9.65 -12.39 -13.15
N PHE A 3 -9.46 -12.44 -11.84
CA PHE A 3 -8.13 -12.20 -11.25
C PHE A 3 -7.07 -13.21 -11.70
N SER A 4 -7.48 -14.45 -11.96
CA SER A 4 -6.62 -15.52 -12.49
C SER A 4 -6.02 -15.21 -13.86
N GLU A 5 -6.54 -14.20 -14.58
CA GLU A 5 -6.04 -13.79 -15.89
C GLU A 5 -4.87 -12.80 -15.82
N PHE A 6 -4.55 -12.25 -14.64
CA PHE A 6 -3.44 -11.30 -14.46
C PHE A 6 -2.08 -11.96 -14.21
N ASN A 7 -1.99 -13.29 -14.19
CA ASN A 7 -0.76 -14.03 -13.84
C ASN A 7 -0.14 -13.61 -12.49
N LEU A 8 -0.99 -13.37 -11.49
CA LEU A 8 -0.54 -13.11 -10.12
C LEU A 8 -0.06 -14.41 -9.46
N ASN A 9 0.75 -14.27 -8.42
CA ASN A 9 1.20 -15.37 -7.59
C ASN A 9 0.02 -16.17 -7.01
N GLU A 10 0.14 -17.49 -6.97
CA GLU A 10 -0.94 -18.41 -6.53
C GLU A 10 -1.43 -18.12 -5.10
N GLN A 11 -0.52 -17.79 -4.19
CA GLN A 11 -0.87 -17.47 -2.79
C GLN A 11 -1.68 -16.17 -2.69
N LEU A 12 -1.42 -15.21 -3.59
CA LEU A 12 -2.20 -13.98 -3.67
C LEU A 12 -3.57 -14.24 -4.30
N LEU A 13 -3.65 -15.08 -5.33
CA LEU A 13 -4.94 -15.51 -5.91
C LEU A 13 -5.81 -16.25 -4.89
N GLU A 14 -5.19 -17.08 -4.04
CA GLU A 14 -5.85 -17.75 -2.93
C GLU A 14 -6.40 -16.73 -1.91
N ALA A 15 -5.60 -15.74 -1.51
CA ALA A 15 -6.06 -14.66 -0.63
C ALA A 15 -7.25 -13.89 -1.22
N ILE A 16 -7.17 -13.51 -2.50
CA ILE A 16 -8.25 -12.82 -3.23
C ILE A 16 -9.53 -13.67 -3.22
N SER A 17 -9.41 -14.99 -3.46
CA SER A 17 -10.53 -15.92 -3.44
C SER A 17 -11.16 -16.05 -2.05
N TYR A 18 -10.36 -16.10 -0.98
CA TYR A 18 -10.85 -16.15 0.40
C TYR A 18 -11.63 -14.89 0.79
N MET A 19 -11.26 -13.74 0.24
CA MET A 19 -12.01 -12.49 0.41
C MET A 19 -13.29 -12.44 -0.43
N GLY A 20 -13.57 -13.47 -1.26
CA GLY A 20 -14.77 -13.56 -2.07
C GLY A 20 -14.72 -12.76 -3.37
N PHE A 21 -13.53 -12.36 -3.83
CA PHE A 21 -13.37 -11.61 -5.06
C PHE A 21 -13.05 -12.55 -6.24
N GLU A 22 -13.89 -12.54 -7.27
CA GLU A 22 -13.67 -13.37 -8.47
C GLU A 22 -13.25 -12.55 -9.70
N THR A 23 -13.81 -11.35 -9.84
CA THR A 23 -13.64 -10.51 -11.03
C THR A 23 -13.11 -9.14 -10.65
N ALA A 24 -12.21 -8.63 -11.49
CA ALA A 24 -11.65 -7.30 -11.32
C ALA A 24 -12.67 -6.22 -11.69
N THR A 25 -12.64 -5.11 -10.95
CA THR A 25 -13.40 -3.91 -11.30
C THR A 25 -12.77 -3.21 -12.52
N PRO A 26 -13.50 -2.34 -13.24
CA PRO A 26 -12.95 -1.69 -14.44
C PRO A 26 -11.63 -0.93 -14.23
N ILE A 27 -11.42 -0.37 -13.04
CA ILE A 27 -10.14 0.30 -12.72
C ILE A 27 -9.02 -0.70 -12.46
N GLN A 28 -9.33 -1.83 -11.82
CA GLN A 28 -8.36 -2.92 -11.59
C GLN A 28 -7.93 -3.57 -12.91
N GLU A 29 -8.89 -3.83 -13.81
CA GLU A 29 -8.62 -4.38 -15.15
C GLU A 29 -7.62 -3.53 -15.96
N GLN A 30 -7.71 -2.21 -15.85
CA GLN A 30 -6.85 -1.29 -16.57
C GLN A 30 -5.53 -1.02 -15.87
N ALA A 31 -5.54 -0.87 -14.54
CA ALA A 31 -4.36 -0.45 -13.79
C ALA A 31 -3.41 -1.61 -13.46
N ILE A 32 -3.93 -2.80 -13.11
CA ILE A 32 -3.11 -3.93 -12.65
C ILE A 32 -2.04 -4.30 -13.70
N PRO A 33 -2.37 -4.50 -15.00
CA PRO A 33 -1.35 -4.83 -15.99
C PRO A 33 -0.31 -3.72 -16.16
N CYS A 34 -0.73 -2.45 -16.11
CA CYS A 34 0.19 -1.32 -16.25
C CYS A 34 1.22 -1.28 -15.10
N ILE A 35 0.76 -1.53 -13.87
CA ILE A 35 1.65 -1.55 -12.70
C ILE A 35 2.56 -2.77 -12.77
N LEU A 36 2.07 -3.96 -13.13
CA LEU A 36 2.89 -5.16 -13.33
C LEU A 36 4.00 -4.95 -14.38
N ASP A 37 3.71 -4.14 -15.41
CA ASP A 37 4.69 -3.73 -16.43
C ASP A 37 5.67 -2.63 -15.95
N ASN A 38 5.64 -2.23 -14.68
CA ASN A 38 6.41 -1.14 -14.09
C ASN A 38 6.18 0.22 -14.79
N ARG A 39 4.95 0.49 -15.23
CA ARG A 39 4.57 1.79 -15.79
C ARG A 39 3.92 2.68 -14.74
N ASP A 40 4.22 3.98 -14.82
CA ASP A 40 3.52 4.99 -14.03
C ASP A 40 2.04 5.05 -14.44
N VAL A 41 1.16 5.19 -13.44
CA VAL A 41 -0.29 5.24 -13.64
C VAL A 41 -0.88 6.47 -12.98
N LEU A 42 -1.63 7.24 -13.77
CA LEU A 42 -2.56 8.24 -13.25
C LEU A 42 -3.98 7.72 -13.44
N ALA A 43 -4.67 7.47 -12.33
CA ALA A 43 -5.99 6.85 -12.31
C ALA A 43 -7.03 7.82 -11.74
N CYS A 44 -8.04 8.15 -12.54
CA CYS A 44 -9.19 8.94 -12.10
C CYS A 44 -10.40 8.02 -11.92
N ALA A 45 -10.72 7.67 -10.67
CA ALA A 45 -11.91 6.89 -10.34
C ALA A 45 -12.49 7.29 -8.99
N GLN A 46 -13.82 7.15 -8.87
CA GLN A 46 -14.54 7.44 -7.63
C GLN A 46 -14.14 6.47 -6.50
N THR A 47 -14.27 6.91 -5.25
CA THR A 47 -14.09 6.03 -4.08
C THR A 47 -15.09 4.87 -4.12
N GLY A 48 -14.67 3.69 -3.64
CA GLY A 48 -15.49 2.47 -3.69
C GLY A 48 -15.45 1.71 -5.02
N THR A 49 -14.67 2.16 -6.01
CA THR A 49 -14.53 1.47 -7.32
C THR A 49 -13.46 0.37 -7.34
N GLY A 50 -12.80 0.09 -6.21
CA GLY A 50 -11.74 -0.92 -6.12
C GLY A 50 -10.31 -0.40 -6.38
N LYS A 51 -10.09 0.93 -6.31
CA LYS A 51 -8.78 1.57 -6.47
C LYS A 51 -7.69 0.95 -5.60
N THR A 52 -7.98 0.65 -4.34
CA THR A 52 -7.00 0.04 -3.42
C THR A 52 -6.47 -1.29 -3.95
N GLY A 53 -7.36 -2.22 -4.32
CA GLY A 53 -6.94 -3.47 -4.95
C GLY A 53 -6.19 -3.27 -6.27
N ALA A 54 -6.50 -2.19 -7.01
CA ALA A 54 -5.86 -1.89 -8.29
C ALA A 54 -4.36 -1.62 -8.16
N PHE A 55 -3.90 -0.98 -7.07
CA PHE A 55 -2.47 -0.78 -6.81
C PHE A 55 -1.89 -1.80 -5.82
N VAL A 56 -2.64 -2.26 -4.81
CA VAL A 56 -2.12 -3.18 -3.79
C VAL A 56 -1.80 -4.54 -4.39
N LEU A 57 -2.68 -5.12 -5.20
CA LEU A 57 -2.48 -6.47 -5.75
C LEU A 57 -1.20 -6.60 -6.60
N PRO A 58 -0.92 -5.74 -7.58
CA PRO A 58 0.30 -5.85 -8.36
C PRO A 58 1.56 -5.56 -7.52
N ILE A 59 1.48 -4.64 -6.55
CA ILE A 59 2.60 -4.37 -5.63
C ILE A 59 2.91 -5.60 -4.76
N LEU A 60 1.89 -6.19 -4.14
CA LEU A 60 2.05 -7.42 -3.34
C LEU A 60 2.63 -8.56 -4.18
N ASN A 61 2.16 -8.72 -5.42
CA ASN A 61 2.70 -9.70 -6.35
C ASN A 61 4.21 -9.52 -6.59
N MET A 62 4.69 -8.28 -6.72
CA MET A 62 6.11 -7.98 -6.88
C MET A 62 6.93 -8.13 -5.59
N LEU A 63 6.28 -8.20 -4.43
CA LEU A 63 6.92 -8.40 -3.13
C LEU A 63 7.01 -9.88 -2.75
N VAL A 64 6.26 -10.78 -3.39
CA VAL A 64 6.28 -12.21 -3.07
C VAL A 64 7.70 -12.78 -3.19
N GLY A 65 8.14 -13.47 -2.13
CA GLY A 65 9.46 -14.11 -2.06
C GLY A 65 10.63 -13.14 -1.89
N LYS A 66 10.39 -11.82 -1.76
CA LYS A 66 11.43 -10.88 -1.35
C LYS A 66 11.63 -10.98 0.16
N HIS A 67 12.89 -11.05 0.56
CA HIS A 67 13.29 -10.93 1.95
C HIS A 67 14.16 -9.68 2.08
N SER A 68 13.56 -8.57 2.50
CA SER A 68 14.26 -7.30 2.66
C SER A 68 13.87 -6.67 4.01
N SER A 69 14.82 -6.03 4.67
CA SER A 69 14.59 -5.26 5.90
C SER A 69 14.41 -3.77 5.60
N HIS A 70 13.88 -3.40 4.44
CA HIS A 70 13.75 -2.02 3.99
C HIS A 70 12.34 -1.75 3.48
N VAL A 71 11.94 -0.49 3.54
CA VAL A 71 10.69 -0.02 2.93
C VAL A 71 10.83 -0.06 1.40
N ASP A 72 10.00 -0.88 0.75
CA ASP A 72 9.88 -0.98 -0.71
C ASP A 72 8.76 -0.08 -1.23
N THR A 73 7.62 -0.03 -0.52
CA THR A 73 6.44 0.72 -0.95
C THR A 73 6.04 1.78 0.06
N LEU A 74 5.77 2.99 -0.43
CA LEU A 74 5.15 4.07 0.34
C LEU A 74 3.82 4.45 -0.30
N ILE A 75 2.76 4.40 0.50
CA ILE A 75 1.39 4.80 0.13
C ILE A 75 1.04 6.02 0.97
N VAL A 76 0.77 7.16 0.34
CA VAL A 76 0.40 8.40 1.04
C VAL A 76 -1.08 8.67 0.81
N VAL A 77 -1.80 8.91 1.91
CA VAL A 77 -3.25 9.10 1.91
C VAL A 77 -3.68 10.27 2.81
N PRO A 78 -4.81 10.94 2.52
CA PRO A 78 -5.19 12.17 3.23
C PRO A 78 -5.60 11.97 4.69
N THR A 79 -6.16 10.82 5.06
CA THR A 79 -6.76 10.64 6.40
C THR A 79 -6.26 9.39 7.12
N ARG A 80 -6.34 9.45 8.45
CA ARG A 80 -6.00 8.33 9.33
C ARG A 80 -6.88 7.11 9.03
N GLU A 81 -8.17 7.34 8.83
CA GLU A 81 -9.15 6.28 8.59
C GLU A 81 -8.82 5.53 7.31
N LEU A 82 -8.47 6.25 6.24
CA LEU A 82 -8.07 5.64 4.99
C LEU A 82 -6.74 4.87 5.12
N ALA A 83 -5.78 5.41 5.87
CA ALA A 83 -4.52 4.71 6.13
C ALA A 83 -4.73 3.36 6.83
N ILE A 84 -5.57 3.34 7.87
CA ILE A 84 -5.93 2.12 8.59
C ILE A 84 -6.68 1.15 7.67
N GLN A 85 -7.64 1.63 6.89
CA GLN A 85 -8.42 0.78 5.99
C GLN A 85 -7.56 0.10 4.93
N ILE A 86 -6.64 0.84 4.31
CA ILE A 86 -5.72 0.29 3.29
C ILE A 86 -4.75 -0.70 3.94
N GLU A 87 -4.21 -0.38 5.10
CA GLU A 87 -3.26 -1.27 5.79
C GLU A 87 -3.93 -2.59 6.22
N GLN A 88 -5.15 -2.56 6.74
CA GLN A 88 -5.92 -3.78 7.04
C GLN A 88 -6.20 -4.63 5.79
N GLN A 89 -6.45 -3.99 4.64
CA GLN A 89 -6.60 -4.72 3.38
C GLN A 89 -5.28 -5.37 2.94
N ILE A 90 -4.16 -4.67 3.11
CA ILE A 90 -2.83 -5.20 2.83
C ILE A 90 -2.56 -6.40 3.75
N GLU A 91 -2.78 -6.30 5.07
CA GLU A 91 -2.58 -7.41 6.01
C GLU A 91 -3.40 -8.65 5.61
N GLY A 92 -4.67 -8.47 5.23
CA GLY A 92 -5.54 -9.56 4.79
C GLY A 92 -5.06 -10.23 3.51
N LEU A 93 -4.62 -9.45 2.52
CA LEU A 93 -4.11 -9.96 1.25
C LEU A 93 -2.71 -10.56 1.37
N ALA A 94 -1.88 -10.02 2.28
CA ALA A 94 -0.49 -10.42 2.48
C ALA A 94 -0.33 -11.67 3.37
N TYR A 95 -1.42 -12.14 3.99
CA TYR A 95 -1.41 -13.21 4.99
C TYR A 95 -0.61 -14.45 4.57
N PHE A 96 -0.72 -14.86 3.30
CA PHE A 96 -0.04 -16.05 2.78
C PHE A 96 1.35 -15.80 2.16
N ILE A 97 1.75 -14.54 1.94
CA ILE A 97 2.96 -14.17 1.20
C ILE A 97 4.05 -13.53 2.08
N GLY A 98 3.77 -13.30 3.37
CA GLY A 98 4.77 -12.85 4.34
C GLY A 98 5.25 -11.42 4.15
N VAL A 99 4.45 -10.57 3.49
CA VAL A 99 4.72 -9.14 3.31
C VAL A 99 4.20 -8.37 4.52
N SER A 100 5.03 -7.49 5.07
CA SER A 100 4.71 -6.67 6.24
C SER A 100 4.23 -5.27 5.87
N SER A 101 3.29 -4.73 6.65
CA SER A 101 2.80 -3.36 6.50
C SER A 101 2.62 -2.65 7.83
N ILE A 102 2.58 -1.31 7.79
CA ILE A 102 2.14 -0.50 8.93
C ILE A 102 1.48 0.80 8.48
N ALA A 103 0.47 1.24 9.24
CA ALA A 103 -0.14 2.55 9.11
C ALA A 103 0.58 3.61 9.98
N VAL A 104 1.00 4.72 9.36
CA VAL A 104 1.71 5.84 9.98
C VAL A 104 0.84 7.10 9.94
N TYR A 105 0.22 7.44 11.07
CA TYR A 105 -0.70 8.58 11.18
C TYR A 105 -0.63 9.26 12.56
N GLY A 106 -1.17 10.47 12.66
CA GLY A 106 -1.22 11.26 13.90
C GLY A 106 -2.37 10.88 14.85
N GLY A 107 -2.34 11.38 16.08
CA GLY A 107 -3.38 11.15 17.09
C GLY A 107 -3.25 9.84 17.87
N GLY A 108 -2.06 9.23 17.88
CA GLY A 108 -1.66 8.11 18.75
C GLY A 108 -0.83 8.57 19.96
N ASP A 109 -0.47 7.62 20.81
CA ASP A 109 0.36 7.86 22.00
C ASP A 109 1.87 7.71 21.72
N GLY A 110 2.70 7.75 22.78
CA GLY A 110 4.15 7.57 22.65
C GLY A 110 4.58 6.15 22.22
N LYS A 111 3.76 5.12 22.48
CA LYS A 111 4.05 3.76 22.02
C LYS A 111 3.78 3.61 20.53
N ASP A 112 2.70 4.23 20.05
CA ASP A 112 2.40 4.28 18.61
C ASP A 112 3.55 4.93 17.84
N TRP A 113 4.13 6.00 18.41
CA TRP A 113 5.29 6.67 17.83
C TRP A 113 6.52 5.76 17.69
N GLU A 114 6.92 5.06 18.75
CA GLU A 114 8.09 4.17 18.68
C GLU A 114 7.83 3.01 17.71
N ARG A 115 6.61 2.43 17.67
CA ARG A 115 6.26 1.40 16.68
C ARG A 115 6.36 1.92 15.24
N GLN A 116 5.87 3.13 14.96
CA GLN A 116 5.96 3.75 13.64
C GLN A 116 7.43 4.06 13.28
N LYS A 117 8.21 4.55 14.24
CA LYS A 117 9.65 4.79 14.07
C LYS A 117 10.41 3.51 13.76
N ASP A 118 10.17 2.44 14.51
CA ASP A 118 10.82 1.15 14.28
C ASP A 118 10.51 0.66 12.86
N ALA A 119 9.25 0.67 12.42
CA ALA A 119 8.92 0.28 11.05
C ALA A 119 9.59 1.15 9.96
N LEU A 120 9.78 2.45 10.23
CA LEU A 120 10.47 3.38 9.32
C LEU A 120 12.01 3.24 9.33
N VAL A 121 12.57 2.56 10.33
CA VAL A 121 14.03 2.35 10.51
C VAL A 121 14.44 0.91 10.22
N THR A 122 13.83 -0.05 10.91
CA THR A 122 14.11 -1.49 10.86
C THR A 122 13.35 -2.20 9.74
N GLY A 123 12.33 -1.55 9.18
CA GLY A 123 11.66 -1.93 7.93
C GLY A 123 10.36 -2.70 8.13
N ALA A 124 9.27 -2.14 7.59
CA ALA A 124 8.16 -2.89 7.02
C ALA A 124 8.25 -2.78 5.48
N ASP A 125 7.75 -3.77 4.75
CA ASP A 125 7.80 -3.74 3.28
C ASP A 125 6.95 -2.60 2.70
N ILE A 126 5.79 -2.35 3.33
CA ILE A 126 4.82 -1.33 2.91
C ILE A 126 4.52 -0.37 4.07
N ILE A 127 4.68 0.94 3.81
CA ILE A 127 4.23 2.00 4.71
C ILE A 127 3.00 2.67 4.12
N VAL A 128 1.91 2.76 4.89
CA VAL A 128 0.72 3.56 4.54
C VAL A 128 0.66 4.76 5.47
N ALA A 129 0.82 5.97 4.95
CA ALA A 129 1.05 7.14 5.81
C ALA A 129 0.17 8.34 5.48
N THR A 130 -0.17 9.13 6.51
CA THR A 130 -0.69 10.49 6.31
C THR A 130 0.45 11.51 6.21
N PRO A 131 0.34 12.54 5.34
CA PRO A 131 1.44 13.47 5.06
C PRO A 131 2.07 14.10 6.30
N GLY A 132 1.25 14.66 7.21
CA GLY A 132 1.75 15.37 8.38
C GLY A 132 2.55 14.48 9.34
N LYS A 133 2.09 13.24 9.57
CA LYS A 133 2.81 12.31 10.46
C LYS A 133 4.08 11.80 9.82
N LEU A 134 4.02 11.46 8.53
CA LEU A 134 5.20 11.06 7.76
C LEU A 134 6.27 12.13 7.79
N LEU A 135 5.90 13.39 7.56
CA LEU A 135 6.81 14.53 7.61
C LEU A 135 7.44 14.71 9.00
N SER A 136 6.67 14.51 10.07
CA SER A 136 7.18 14.57 11.45
C SER A 136 8.29 13.56 11.71
N HIS A 137 8.17 12.34 11.17
CA HIS A 137 9.22 11.32 11.25
C HIS A 137 10.42 11.66 10.35
N LEU A 138 10.18 12.12 9.11
CA LEU A 138 11.23 12.50 8.17
C LEU A 138 12.13 13.61 8.72
N GLN A 139 11.54 14.61 9.40
CA GLN A 139 12.26 15.74 9.99
C GLN A 139 13.27 15.33 11.06
N LEU A 140 13.14 14.13 11.65
CA LEU A 140 14.05 13.62 12.66
C LEU A 140 15.24 12.85 12.07
N GLY A 141 15.28 12.68 10.74
CA GLY A 141 16.47 12.23 10.01
C GLY A 141 16.79 10.73 10.10
N TYR A 142 15.93 9.92 10.71
CA TYR A 142 16.15 8.47 10.83
C TYR A 142 15.43 7.63 9.76
N VAL A 143 14.47 8.21 9.03
CA VAL A 143 13.67 7.48 8.04
C VAL A 143 14.53 7.10 6.84
N ASN A 144 14.49 5.82 6.44
CA ASN A 144 15.28 5.32 5.31
C ASN A 144 14.40 4.89 4.12
N PHE A 145 14.30 5.77 3.13
CA PHE A 145 13.55 5.54 1.89
C PHE A 145 14.42 5.32 0.65
N LYS A 146 15.71 5.00 0.83
CA LYS A 146 16.64 4.79 -0.29
C LYS A 146 16.26 3.65 -1.23
N ASN A 147 15.46 2.69 -0.74
CA ASN A 147 15.11 1.48 -1.47
C ASN A 147 13.65 1.45 -1.94
N ILE A 148 12.90 2.55 -1.81
CA ILE A 148 11.53 2.62 -2.32
C ILE A 148 11.53 2.31 -3.82
N LYS A 149 10.66 1.39 -4.21
CA LYS A 149 10.35 1.01 -5.59
C LYS A 149 8.98 1.53 -6.03
N HIS A 150 8.05 1.67 -5.08
CA HIS A 150 6.67 2.07 -5.37
C HIS A 150 6.26 3.25 -4.51
N LEU A 151 5.76 4.30 -5.15
CA LEU A 151 5.11 5.44 -4.50
C LEU A 151 3.67 5.53 -4.99
N VAL A 152 2.72 5.54 -4.06
CA VAL A 152 1.29 5.69 -4.35
C VAL A 152 0.77 6.94 -3.63
N LEU A 153 0.02 7.76 -4.35
CA LEU A 153 -0.72 8.91 -3.80
C LEU A 153 -2.21 8.65 -4.03
N ASP A 154 -2.96 8.24 -3.00
CA ASP A 154 -4.40 8.01 -3.12
C ASP A 154 -5.19 9.20 -2.57
N GLU A 155 -6.27 9.58 -3.27
CA GLU A 155 -7.02 10.83 -3.04
C GLU A 155 -6.10 12.07 -3.02
N ALA A 156 -5.23 12.19 -4.03
CA ALA A 156 -4.26 13.27 -4.16
C ALA A 156 -4.91 14.66 -4.30
N ASP A 157 -6.05 14.74 -4.96
CA ASP A 157 -6.91 15.93 -5.01
C ASP A 157 -7.31 16.39 -3.60
N ARG A 158 -7.79 15.46 -2.78
CA ARG A 158 -8.15 15.75 -1.39
C ARG A 158 -6.94 16.14 -0.55
N MET A 159 -5.78 15.54 -0.77
CA MET A 159 -4.55 15.96 -0.10
C MET A 159 -4.20 17.41 -0.43
N LEU A 160 -4.36 17.84 -1.69
CA LEU A 160 -4.13 19.23 -2.09
C LEU A 160 -5.14 20.21 -1.47
N ASP A 161 -6.41 19.80 -1.34
CA ASP A 161 -7.46 20.62 -0.72
C ASP A 161 -7.22 20.85 0.79
N MET A 162 -6.47 19.95 1.44
CA MET A 162 -6.15 20.02 2.87
C MET A 162 -4.92 20.90 3.18
N GLY A 163 -4.17 21.32 2.16
CA GLY A 163 -2.94 22.13 2.26
C GLY A 163 -1.68 21.32 2.56
#